data_AF-A0A7J5A9I4-F1
#
_entry.id   AF-A0A7J5A9I4-F1
#
_cell.length_a   1.000
_cell.length_b   1.000
_cell.length_c   1.000
_cell.angle_alpha   90.00
_cell.angle_beta   90.00
_cell.angle_gamma   90.00
#
_symmetry.space_group_name_H-M   'P 1'
#
loop_
_entity.id
_entity.type
_entity.pdbx_description
1 polymer ?
#
loop_
_entity_poly.entity_id
_entity_poly.type
_entity_poly.pdbx_seq_one_letter_code
_entity_poly.pdbx_strand_id
1 'polypeptide(L)'
;MYFIKQFKNLHKLIAFIALSIVFSCKKNHQDLSPISYAQFETFVEQTGYKTDAEKYGWSIVQVNVYDFKKVDGAYWKKPDGINNINSKDLPVTQVSYNDAIAYCKWSGTRLPNYDEYWELIKTDKRVVVSENELPISPVNEVNILGNVWDITETKRGDLVRLAGGSLFCSKTTCHGTVKQRELFVDKETGNIHIGFSVIK
;
A
#
# COMPACT_ATOMS: atom_id res chain seq x y z
N MET A 1 -75.36 37.14 -9.35
CA MET A 1 -75.10 36.69 -7.97
C MET A 1 -74.95 35.17 -8.02
N TYR A 2 -73.71 34.68 -8.07
CA TYR A 2 -72.90 34.26 -6.91
C TYR A 2 -73.19 32.81 -6.52
N PHE A 3 -72.12 32.03 -6.31
CA PHE A 3 -72.06 30.62 -5.89
C PHE A 3 -72.36 29.60 -7.01
N ILE A 4 -71.53 28.63 -7.37
CA ILE A 4 -70.58 27.83 -6.58
C ILE A 4 -69.36 27.49 -7.45
N LYS A 5 -68.18 27.94 -7.00
CA LYS A 5 -66.86 27.61 -7.52
C LYS A 5 -66.23 26.60 -6.53
N GLN A 6 -66.61 25.33 -6.63
CA GLN A 6 -65.95 24.22 -5.93
C GLN A 6 -65.75 23.09 -6.93
N PHE A 7 -64.69 22.30 -6.75
CA PHE A 7 -64.17 21.26 -7.65
C PHE A 7 -63.20 21.70 -8.76
N LYS A 8 -62.19 22.51 -8.45
CA LYS A 8 -60.94 22.56 -9.25
C LYS A 8 -59.65 22.65 -8.42
N ASN A 9 -59.66 22.20 -7.15
CA ASN A 9 -58.48 22.26 -6.27
C ASN A 9 -58.19 20.91 -5.57
N LEU A 10 -58.17 19.79 -6.31
CA LEU A 10 -57.66 18.52 -5.76
C LEU A 10 -56.58 17.83 -6.61
N HIS A 11 -56.25 18.37 -7.79
CA HIS A 11 -55.15 17.84 -8.62
C HIS A 11 -53.87 18.67 -8.62
N LYS A 12 -53.80 19.75 -7.82
CA LYS A 12 -52.60 20.60 -7.73
C LYS A 12 -51.80 20.45 -6.43
N LEU A 13 -52.20 19.54 -5.52
CA LEU A 13 -51.54 19.35 -4.22
C LEU A 13 -50.78 18.03 -4.07
N ILE A 14 -50.50 17.30 -5.16
CA ILE A 14 -49.70 16.05 -5.13
C ILE A 14 -48.48 16.14 -6.06
N ALA A 15 -48.27 17.26 -6.75
CA ALA A 15 -47.19 17.40 -7.74
C ALA A 15 -45.91 18.08 -7.22
N PHE A 16 -45.71 18.17 -5.89
CA PHE A 16 -44.57 18.92 -5.32
C PHE A 16 -43.74 18.20 -4.26
N ILE A 17 -43.93 16.89 -4.07
CA ILE A 17 -43.08 16.09 -3.17
C ILE A 17 -42.65 14.81 -3.88
N ALA A 18 -41.74 14.95 -4.83
CA ALA A 18 -40.88 13.87 -5.28
C ALA A 18 -39.56 14.49 -5.77
N LEU A 19 -38.97 15.37 -4.96
CA LEU A 19 -37.56 15.70 -5.14
C LEU A 19 -36.78 14.47 -4.72
N SER A 20 -36.43 13.68 -5.72
CA SER A 20 -35.65 12.46 -5.62
C SER A 20 -34.34 12.78 -4.90
N ILE A 21 -34.26 12.43 -3.62
CA ILE A 21 -32.99 12.28 -2.92
C ILE A 21 -32.39 10.97 -3.44
N VAL A 22 -31.85 11.01 -4.66
CA VAL A 22 -30.82 10.05 -5.05
C VAL A 22 -29.57 10.53 -4.33
N PHE A 23 -29.39 10.08 -3.08
CA PHE A 23 -28.06 10.05 -2.51
C PHE A 23 -27.25 9.12 -3.41
N SER A 24 -26.51 9.73 -4.34
CA SER A 24 -25.40 9.06 -4.99
C SER A 24 -24.43 8.71 -3.87
N CYS A 25 -24.54 7.49 -3.34
CA CYS A 25 -23.45 6.83 -2.65
C CYS A 25 -22.33 6.65 -3.68
N LYS A 26 -21.59 7.71 -4.00
CA LYS A 26 -20.22 7.57 -4.49
C LYS A 26 -19.47 6.92 -3.34
N LYS A 27 -19.42 5.58 -3.33
CA LYS A 27 -18.36 4.88 -2.62
C LYS A 27 -17.08 5.45 -3.23
N ASN A 28 -16.37 6.30 -2.49
CA ASN A 28 -15.00 6.65 -2.82
C ASN A 28 -14.22 5.33 -2.74
N HIS A 29 -14.01 4.68 -3.88
CA HIS A 29 -13.16 3.52 -3.96
C HIS A 29 -11.74 4.05 -3.76
N GLN A 30 -11.23 3.94 -2.53
CA GLN A 30 -9.81 4.17 -2.29
C GLN A 30 -9.08 2.97 -2.86
N ASP A 31 -8.17 3.19 -3.80
CA ASP A 31 -7.35 2.12 -4.35
C ASP A 31 -6.02 2.09 -3.61
N LEU A 32 -5.59 0.88 -3.24
CA LEU A 32 -4.28 0.65 -2.65
C LEU A 32 -3.22 0.65 -3.77
N SER A 33 -2.25 1.56 -3.67
CA SER A 33 -1.26 1.77 -4.73
C SER A 33 0.16 1.42 -4.25
N PRO A 34 0.71 0.25 -4.64
CA PRO A 34 2.11 -0.10 -4.37
C PRO A 34 3.06 0.89 -5.04
N ILE A 35 4.09 1.33 -4.31
CA ILE A 35 5.04 2.32 -4.81
C ILE A 35 6.16 1.63 -5.60
N SER A 36 6.35 2.03 -6.85
CA SER A 36 7.45 1.54 -7.68
C SER A 36 8.74 2.32 -7.46
N TYR A 37 9.85 1.76 -7.93
CA TYR A 37 11.13 2.47 -7.97
C TYR A 37 11.06 3.78 -8.75
N ALA A 38 10.34 3.84 -9.87
CA ALA A 38 10.17 5.08 -10.64
C ALA A 38 9.52 6.20 -9.82
N GLN A 39 8.48 5.86 -9.06
CA GLN A 39 7.76 6.82 -8.23
C GLN A 39 8.61 7.28 -7.05
N PHE A 40 9.29 6.35 -6.38
CA PHE A 40 10.18 6.68 -5.27
C PHE A 40 11.40 7.49 -5.73
N GLU A 41 11.95 7.18 -6.91
CA GLU A 41 13.03 7.97 -7.51
C GLU A 41 12.60 9.41 -7.76
N THR A 42 11.39 9.63 -8.28
CA THR A 42 10.85 10.99 -8.46
C THR A 42 10.80 11.76 -7.13
N PHE A 43 10.36 11.11 -6.05
CA PHE A 43 10.37 11.69 -4.71
C PHE A 43 11.80 12.08 -4.28
N VAL A 44 12.76 11.16 -4.40
CA VAL A 44 14.15 11.41 -3.99
C VAL A 44 14.78 12.53 -4.82
N GLU A 45 14.58 12.54 -6.14
CA GLU A 45 15.13 13.56 -7.05
C GLU A 45 14.58 14.96 -6.76
N GLN A 46 13.28 15.08 -6.46
CA GLN A 46 12.66 16.38 -6.20
C GLN A 46 12.97 16.95 -4.81
N THR A 47 13.28 16.09 -3.85
CA THR A 47 13.43 16.50 -2.44
C THR A 47 14.87 16.44 -1.94
N GLY A 48 15.76 15.72 -2.64
CA GLY A 48 17.09 15.38 -2.14
C GLY A 48 17.06 14.45 -0.93
N TYR A 49 15.95 13.72 -0.72
CA TYR A 49 15.77 12.84 0.43
C TYR A 49 16.82 11.72 0.44
N LYS A 50 17.35 11.42 1.62
CA LYS A 50 18.21 10.25 1.86
C LYS A 50 17.44 9.27 2.74
N THR A 51 17.40 8.01 2.32
CA THR A 51 16.72 6.95 3.08
C THR A 51 17.49 6.61 4.35
N ASP A 52 16.83 5.95 5.30
CA ASP A 52 17.51 5.46 6.50
C ASP A 52 18.65 4.49 6.16
N ALA A 53 18.44 3.58 5.20
CA ALA A 53 19.50 2.69 4.70
C ALA A 53 20.72 3.47 4.15
N GLU A 54 20.49 4.58 3.44
CA GLU A 54 21.57 5.45 2.94
C GLU A 54 22.29 6.20 4.07
N LYS A 55 21.57 6.65 5.10
CA LYS A 55 22.16 7.31 6.28
C LYS A 55 23.01 6.34 7.09
N TYR A 56 22.54 5.10 7.25
CA TYR A 56 23.25 4.05 7.96
C TYR A 56 24.40 3.47 7.15
N GLY A 57 24.31 3.51 5.82
CA GLY A 57 25.29 2.91 4.90
C GLY A 57 25.15 1.39 4.78
N TRP A 58 24.07 0.81 5.29
CA TRP A 58 23.77 -0.62 5.25
C TRP A 58 22.28 -0.86 5.38
N SER A 59 21.83 -2.06 4.99
CA SER A 59 20.47 -2.54 5.25
C SER A 59 20.43 -4.06 5.40
N ILE A 60 19.25 -4.63 5.64
CA ILE A 60 19.06 -6.08 5.75
C ILE A 60 18.77 -6.68 4.37
N VAL A 61 19.55 -7.69 3.99
CA VAL A 61 19.31 -8.51 2.81
C VAL A 61 18.94 -9.90 3.27
N GLN A 62 17.69 -10.29 2.98
CA GLN A 62 17.18 -11.61 3.30
C GLN A 62 17.30 -12.53 2.09
N VAL A 63 17.85 -13.71 2.30
CA VAL A 63 18.08 -14.72 1.24
C VAL A 63 16.93 -15.72 1.17
N ASN A 64 16.35 -16.04 2.32
CA ASN A 64 15.18 -16.91 2.49
C ASN A 64 14.49 -16.60 3.83
N VAL A 65 13.42 -17.31 4.19
CA VAL A 65 12.65 -17.06 5.43
C VAL A 65 13.44 -17.22 6.75
N TYR A 66 14.59 -17.89 6.74
CA TYR A 66 15.42 -18.16 7.92
C TYR A 66 16.71 -17.33 7.96
N ASP A 67 17.22 -16.91 6.81
CA ASP A 67 18.54 -16.30 6.69
C ASP A 67 18.50 -14.83 6.24
N PHE A 68 18.95 -13.94 7.11
CA PHE A 68 19.12 -12.51 6.83
C PHE A 68 20.53 -12.05 7.18
N LYS A 69 21.03 -11.07 6.43
CA LYS A 69 22.37 -10.49 6.61
C LYS A 69 22.28 -8.98 6.65
N LYS A 70 23.06 -8.36 7.52
CA LYS A 70 23.43 -6.95 7.37
C LYS A 70 24.40 -6.83 6.21
N VAL A 71 24.07 -6.00 5.23
CA VAL A 71 24.89 -5.80 4.03
C VAL A 71 25.20 -4.32 3.88
N ASP A 72 26.49 -4.00 3.87
CA ASP A 72 26.98 -2.64 3.64
C ASP A 72 26.68 -2.22 2.19
N GLY A 73 26.26 -0.97 2.02
CA GLY A 73 25.88 -0.43 0.72
C GLY A 73 24.56 -0.99 0.16
N ALA A 74 23.80 -1.79 0.92
CA ALA A 74 22.44 -2.16 0.54
C ALA A 74 21.47 -1.00 0.82
N TYR A 75 20.78 -0.56 -0.22
CA TYR A 75 19.78 0.52 -0.19
C TYR A 75 18.86 0.41 -1.41
N TRP A 76 17.87 1.29 -1.53
CA TRP A 76 16.82 1.16 -2.55
C TRP A 76 17.36 1.08 -4.00
N LYS A 77 18.42 1.80 -4.41
CA LYS A 77 18.96 1.63 -5.78
C LYS A 77 19.82 0.38 -5.96
N LYS A 78 20.40 -0.16 -4.89
CA LYS A 78 21.18 -1.42 -4.88
C LYS A 78 20.67 -2.35 -3.79
N PRO A 79 19.52 -3.02 -4.01
CA PRO A 79 18.80 -3.66 -2.93
C PRO A 79 19.52 -4.87 -2.32
N ASP A 80 20.46 -5.50 -3.03
CA ASP A 80 21.34 -6.55 -2.52
C ASP A 80 22.74 -6.05 -2.10
N GLY A 81 22.98 -4.74 -2.18
CA GLY A 81 24.26 -4.09 -1.92
C GLY A 81 25.28 -4.14 -3.07
N ILE A 82 24.99 -4.87 -4.14
CA ILE A 82 25.92 -5.14 -5.23
C ILE A 82 25.37 -4.62 -6.55
N ASN A 83 24.20 -5.12 -6.93
CA ASN A 83 23.57 -4.90 -8.22
C ASN A 83 22.57 -3.74 -8.13
N ASN A 84 22.55 -2.91 -9.17
CA ASN A 84 21.48 -1.93 -9.31
C ASN A 84 20.15 -2.63 -9.64
N ILE A 85 19.03 -1.97 -9.35
CA ILE A 85 17.72 -2.40 -9.83
C ILE A 85 17.74 -2.60 -11.36
N ASN A 86 17.05 -3.64 -11.84
CA ASN A 86 16.99 -3.99 -13.26
C ASN A 86 15.73 -3.48 -13.97
N SER A 87 14.73 -3.01 -13.22
CA SER A 87 13.51 -2.39 -13.73
C SER A 87 12.99 -1.37 -12.73
N LYS A 88 12.48 -0.23 -13.24
CA LYS A 88 11.88 0.83 -12.42
C LYS A 88 10.42 0.55 -12.06
N ASP A 89 9.81 -0.47 -12.66
CA ASP A 89 8.42 -0.86 -12.40
C ASP A 89 8.27 -1.84 -11.23
N LEU A 90 9.39 -2.35 -10.71
CA LEU A 90 9.41 -3.17 -9.49
C LEU A 90 9.01 -2.31 -8.27
N PRO A 91 8.41 -2.92 -7.23
CA PRO A 91 8.15 -2.22 -5.98
C PRO A 91 9.45 -1.72 -5.38
N VAL A 92 9.44 -0.50 -4.85
CA VAL A 92 10.59 0.00 -4.08
C VAL A 92 10.76 -0.84 -2.82
N THR A 93 11.99 -1.30 -2.56
CA THR A 93 12.36 -2.00 -1.33
C THR A 93 13.59 -1.36 -0.68
N GLN A 94 14.10 -1.95 0.42
CA GLN A 94 15.13 -1.33 1.26
C GLN A 94 14.75 0.08 1.74
N VAL A 95 13.47 0.29 2.01
CA VAL A 95 12.89 1.51 2.57
C VAL A 95 12.32 1.22 3.96
N SER A 96 12.48 2.16 4.88
CA SER A 96 11.97 2.09 6.24
C SER A 96 10.55 2.65 6.35
N TYR A 97 9.93 2.52 7.53
CA TYR A 97 8.68 3.21 7.82
C TYR A 97 8.85 4.74 7.73
N ASN A 98 9.97 5.29 8.21
CA ASN A 98 10.22 6.73 8.15
C ASN A 98 10.32 7.21 6.69
N ASP A 99 10.95 6.42 5.82
CA ASP A 99 11.04 6.72 4.38
C ASP A 99 9.65 6.74 3.75
N ALA A 100 8.81 5.75 4.08
CA ALA A 100 7.43 5.65 3.59
C ALA A 100 6.56 6.83 4.08
N ILE A 101 6.72 7.28 5.33
CA ILE A 101 6.03 8.45 5.86
C ILE A 101 6.50 9.75 5.19
N ALA A 102 7.81 9.89 4.94
CA ALA A 102 8.35 11.04 4.22
C ALA A 102 7.80 11.11 2.80
N TYR A 103 7.73 9.97 2.10
CA TYR A 103 7.09 9.87 0.79
C TYR A 103 5.62 10.30 0.86
N CYS A 104 4.84 9.72 1.79
CA CYS A 104 3.42 10.05 1.96
C CYS A 104 3.18 11.55 2.17
N LYS A 105 4.02 12.18 3.00
CA LYS A 105 3.94 13.63 3.25
C LYS A 105 4.19 14.46 1.99
N TRP A 106 5.14 14.05 1.15
CA TRP A 106 5.46 14.73 -0.10
C TRP A 106 4.36 14.53 -1.15
N SER A 107 3.84 13.31 -1.31
CA SER A 107 2.82 12.98 -2.32
C SER A 107 1.40 13.40 -1.95
N GLY A 108 1.17 13.82 -0.69
CA GLY A 108 -0.17 14.09 -0.18
C GLY A 108 -1.02 12.82 -0.05
N THR A 109 -0.38 11.70 0.28
CA THR A 109 -1.02 10.39 0.51
C THR A 109 -0.79 9.94 1.95
N ARG A 110 -1.24 8.75 2.31
CA ARG A 110 -0.93 8.10 3.59
C ARG A 110 -0.76 6.60 3.42
N LEU A 111 -0.15 5.97 4.42
CA LEU A 111 -0.18 4.52 4.56
C LEU A 111 -1.59 4.05 4.93
N PRO A 112 -2.03 2.89 4.42
CA PRO A 112 -3.22 2.24 4.96
C PRO A 112 -2.93 1.76 6.39
N ASN A 113 -3.95 1.72 7.24
CA ASN A 113 -3.86 0.89 8.43
C ASN A 113 -4.00 -0.61 8.07
N TYR A 114 -3.68 -1.48 9.02
CA TYR A 114 -3.68 -2.93 8.78
C TYR A 114 -5.03 -3.46 8.26
N ASP A 115 -6.15 -3.01 8.82
CA ASP A 115 -7.48 -3.47 8.38
C ASP A 115 -7.84 -2.91 7.00
N GLU A 116 -7.53 -1.65 6.71
CA GLU A 116 -7.71 -1.05 5.39
C GLU A 116 -6.98 -1.84 4.32
N TYR A 117 -5.71 -2.20 4.56
CA TYR A 117 -4.93 -3.02 3.63
C TYR A 117 -5.70 -4.28 3.21
N TRP A 118 -6.18 -5.05 4.18
CA TRP A 118 -6.88 -6.32 3.92
C TRP A 118 -8.26 -6.14 3.28
N GLU A 119 -8.94 -5.03 3.50
CA GLU A 119 -10.20 -4.74 2.82
C GLU A 119 -9.98 -4.35 1.35
N LEU A 120 -8.93 -3.56 1.08
CA LEU A 120 -8.67 -3.01 -0.25
C LEU A 120 -8.14 -4.05 -1.25
N ILE A 121 -7.43 -5.08 -0.80
CA ILE A 121 -6.89 -6.11 -1.70
C ILE A 121 -7.89 -7.20 -2.12
N LYS A 122 -9.09 -7.27 -1.52
CA LYS A 122 -10.06 -8.37 -1.76
C LYS A 122 -10.49 -8.50 -3.23
N THR A 123 -10.47 -7.38 -3.95
CA THR A 123 -10.90 -7.27 -5.34
C THR A 123 -9.76 -7.56 -6.31
N ASP A 124 -8.50 -7.57 -5.87
CA ASP A 124 -7.36 -7.88 -6.73
C ASP A 124 -7.30 -9.38 -7.04
N LYS A 125 -7.45 -9.73 -8.32
CA LYS A 125 -7.45 -11.11 -8.82
C LYS A 125 -6.17 -11.48 -9.57
N ARG A 126 -5.15 -10.60 -9.57
CA ARG A 126 -3.86 -10.86 -10.19
C ARG A 126 -3.11 -11.97 -9.45
N VAL A 127 -2.05 -12.46 -10.09
CA VAL A 127 -1.19 -13.53 -9.56
C VAL A 127 -0.54 -13.10 -8.25
N VAL A 128 -0.66 -13.92 -7.22
CA VAL A 128 0.01 -13.73 -5.92
C VAL A 128 1.42 -14.32 -6.02
N VAL A 129 2.44 -13.48 -5.90
CA VAL A 129 3.85 -13.91 -5.90
C VAL A 129 4.19 -14.41 -4.49
N SER A 130 4.37 -15.71 -4.34
CA SER A 130 4.66 -16.37 -3.05
C SER A 130 5.39 -17.70 -3.30
N GLU A 131 5.67 -18.46 -2.23
CA GLU A 131 6.25 -19.81 -2.32
C GLU A 131 7.62 -19.88 -3.03
N ASN A 132 8.28 -18.72 -3.20
CA ASN A 132 9.53 -18.54 -3.95
C ASN A 132 9.46 -19.05 -5.41
N GLU A 133 8.27 -19.05 -6.01
CA GLU A 133 8.02 -19.53 -7.39
C GLU A 133 8.36 -18.49 -8.46
N LEU A 134 8.20 -17.20 -8.13
CA LEU A 134 8.47 -16.07 -9.00
C LEU A 134 9.35 -15.04 -8.27
N PRO A 135 10.22 -14.31 -8.99
CA PRO A 135 10.97 -13.20 -8.41
C PRO A 135 10.03 -12.03 -8.06
N ILE A 136 10.56 -11.03 -7.35
CA ILE A 136 9.86 -9.76 -7.17
C ILE A 136 9.49 -9.22 -8.55
N SER A 137 8.20 -8.91 -8.73
CA SER A 137 7.59 -8.62 -10.04
C SER A 137 7.01 -7.20 -10.09
N PRO A 138 6.83 -6.62 -11.29
CA PRO A 138 6.33 -5.25 -11.45
C PRO A 138 4.98 -5.00 -10.76
N VAL A 139 4.83 -3.82 -10.16
CA VAL A 139 3.68 -3.46 -9.30
C VAL A 139 2.32 -3.52 -10.02
N ASN A 140 2.33 -3.38 -11.35
CA ASN A 140 1.12 -3.40 -12.17
C ASN A 140 0.76 -4.81 -12.69
N GLU A 141 1.67 -5.79 -12.59
CA GLU A 141 1.50 -7.12 -13.18
C GLU A 141 0.98 -8.16 -12.19
N VAL A 142 1.33 -8.01 -10.91
CA VAL A 142 1.04 -8.99 -9.86
C VAL A 142 0.19 -8.39 -8.75
N ASN A 143 -0.39 -9.26 -7.93
CA ASN A 143 -1.16 -8.87 -6.77
C ASN A 143 -0.29 -8.12 -5.75
N ILE A 144 -0.91 -7.20 -5.01
CA ILE A 144 -0.28 -6.55 -3.85
C ILE A 144 -0.06 -7.57 -2.72
N LEU A 145 -0.96 -8.55 -2.58
CA LEU A 145 -0.75 -9.70 -1.69
C LEU A 145 0.42 -10.56 -2.20
N GLY A 146 1.38 -10.85 -1.34
CA GLY A 146 2.65 -11.48 -1.71
C GLY A 146 3.61 -10.44 -2.29
N ASN A 147 4.46 -10.85 -3.23
CA ASN A 147 5.51 -10.01 -3.86
C ASN A 147 6.51 -9.44 -2.83
N VAL A 148 6.15 -8.37 -2.15
CA VAL A 148 6.89 -7.75 -1.03
C VAL A 148 5.94 -7.46 0.12
N TRP A 149 6.46 -7.48 1.35
CA TRP A 149 5.69 -7.01 2.49
C TRP A 149 5.37 -5.52 2.37
N ASP A 150 4.18 -5.13 2.82
CA ASP A 150 3.76 -3.73 2.88
C ASP A 150 3.82 -3.19 4.30
N ILE A 151 4.47 -2.04 4.44
CA ILE A 151 4.47 -1.21 5.64
C ILE A 151 3.06 -0.62 5.86
N THR A 152 2.52 -0.75 7.08
CA THR A 152 1.22 -0.17 7.46
C THR A 152 1.36 0.98 8.45
N GLU A 153 0.33 1.82 8.56
CA GLU A 153 0.27 2.89 9.55
C GLU A 153 0.40 2.33 10.98
N THR A 154 1.29 2.92 11.80
CA THR A 154 1.40 2.61 13.23
C THR A 154 0.68 3.68 14.07
N LYS A 155 -0.21 3.24 14.97
CA LYS A 155 -0.99 4.13 15.85
C LYS A 155 -0.41 4.25 17.26
N ARG A 156 0.41 3.29 17.71
CA ARG A 156 0.99 3.24 19.07
C ARG A 156 2.30 2.46 19.10
N GLY A 157 3.33 3.06 19.67
CA GLY A 157 4.63 2.41 19.91
C GLY A 157 5.62 2.52 18.75
N ASP A 158 6.73 1.79 18.88
CA ASP A 158 7.84 1.82 17.93
C ASP A 158 7.86 0.66 16.94
N LEU A 159 6.86 -0.23 17.05
CA LEU A 159 6.69 -1.35 16.15
C LEU A 159 5.73 -1.01 15.01
N VAL A 160 6.08 -1.46 13.82
CA VAL A 160 5.35 -1.29 12.58
C VAL A 160 4.87 -2.65 12.12
N ARG A 161 3.55 -2.83 12.03
CA ARG A 161 2.97 -4.09 11.56
C ARG A 161 3.07 -4.16 10.03
N LEU A 162 3.57 -5.28 9.52
CA LEU A 162 3.60 -5.56 8.09
C LEU A 162 2.35 -6.32 7.64
N ALA A 163 1.94 -6.11 6.40
CA ALA A 163 0.84 -6.83 5.75
C ALA A 163 1.29 -7.43 4.41
N GLY A 164 0.49 -8.34 3.86
CA GLY A 164 0.68 -8.85 2.49
C GLY A 164 1.47 -10.14 2.36
N GLY A 165 2.56 -10.29 3.13
CA GLY A 165 3.55 -11.34 2.87
C GLY A 165 4.48 -10.96 1.71
N SER A 166 5.54 -11.73 1.49
CA SER A 166 6.45 -11.54 0.35
C SER A 166 6.58 -12.81 -0.48
N LEU A 167 7.37 -12.75 -1.56
CA LEU A 167 7.72 -13.90 -2.39
C LEU A 167 8.22 -15.10 -1.58
N PHE A 168 8.89 -14.89 -0.44
CA PHE A 168 9.44 -15.98 0.37
C PHE A 168 8.38 -16.69 1.22
N CYS A 169 7.17 -16.14 1.35
CA CYS A 169 6.19 -16.73 2.24
C CYS A 169 5.48 -17.92 1.64
N SER A 170 5.40 -18.97 2.45
CA SER A 170 4.56 -20.14 2.24
C SER A 170 3.60 -20.38 3.39
N LYS A 171 2.61 -21.25 3.18
CA LYS A 171 1.72 -21.75 4.25
C LYS A 171 2.48 -22.40 5.42
N THR A 172 3.62 -23.02 5.15
CA THR A 172 4.44 -23.76 6.14
C THR A 172 5.57 -22.93 6.73
N THR A 173 5.85 -21.74 6.22
CA THR A 173 6.94 -20.86 6.68
C THR A 173 6.40 -19.60 7.33
N CYS A 174 6.53 -18.42 6.71
CA CYS A 174 6.07 -17.16 7.29
C CYS A 174 4.56 -16.96 7.23
N HIS A 175 3.80 -17.79 6.50
CA HIS A 175 2.34 -17.74 6.41
C HIS A 175 1.84 -16.30 6.21
N GLY A 176 2.53 -15.54 5.36
CA GLY A 176 2.42 -14.08 5.28
C GLY A 176 1.17 -13.57 4.59
N THR A 177 0.56 -14.39 3.73
CA THR A 177 -0.53 -14.01 2.83
C THR A 177 -1.92 -14.15 3.48
N VAL A 178 -2.00 -14.15 4.82
CA VAL A 178 -3.27 -14.19 5.57
C VAL A 178 -3.36 -13.08 6.62
N LYS A 179 -4.59 -12.57 6.84
CA LYS A 179 -4.88 -11.46 7.76
C LYS A 179 -4.51 -11.73 9.22
N GLN A 180 -4.46 -12.98 9.62
CA GLN A 180 -4.13 -13.36 10.99
C GLN A 180 -2.62 -13.25 11.27
N ARG A 181 -1.79 -13.08 10.24
CA ARG A 181 -0.35 -13.00 10.42
C ARG A 181 0.06 -11.71 11.13
N GLU A 182 0.84 -11.88 12.19
CA GLU A 182 1.41 -10.79 12.99
C GLU A 182 2.93 -10.74 12.83
N LEU A 183 3.40 -9.87 11.94
CA LEU A 183 4.82 -9.58 11.77
C LEU A 183 5.06 -8.09 12.01
N PHE A 184 6.11 -7.79 12.77
CA PHE A 184 6.46 -6.43 13.15
C PHE A 184 7.93 -6.16 12.86
N VAL A 185 8.22 -4.93 12.48
CA VAL A 185 9.58 -4.38 12.30
C VAL A 185 9.70 -3.06 13.06
N ASP A 186 10.93 -2.60 13.27
CA ASP A 186 11.18 -1.23 13.74
C ASP A 186 10.91 -0.20 12.62
N LYS A 187 11.06 1.08 12.94
CA LYS A 187 10.72 2.19 12.03
C LYS A 187 11.82 2.55 11.02
N GLU A 188 13.03 2.06 11.22
CA GLU A 188 14.25 2.59 10.62
C GLU A 188 14.96 1.59 9.71
N THR A 189 14.63 0.30 9.82
CA THR A 189 15.29 -0.77 9.08
C THR A 189 14.52 -1.13 7.81
N GLY A 190 15.18 -1.02 6.66
CA GLY A 190 14.71 -1.57 5.39
C GLY A 190 15.06 -3.06 5.22
N ASN A 191 14.38 -3.72 4.28
CA ASN A 191 14.72 -5.08 3.86
C ASN A 191 14.47 -5.23 2.35
N ILE A 192 15.21 -6.13 1.69
CA ILE A 192 15.15 -6.40 0.25
C ILE A 192 13.75 -6.76 -0.27
N HIS A 193 12.84 -7.25 0.59
CA HIS A 193 11.46 -7.58 0.22
C HIS A 193 10.40 -6.88 1.09
N ILE A 194 10.74 -5.74 1.70
CA ILE A 194 9.78 -4.87 2.38
C ILE A 194 9.69 -3.58 1.58
N GLY A 195 8.47 -3.24 1.17
CA GLY A 195 8.11 -1.99 0.50
C GLY A 195 6.89 -1.35 1.16
N PHE A 196 6.17 -0.53 0.42
CA PHE A 196 4.94 0.08 0.91
C PHE A 196 3.98 0.47 -0.21
N SER A 197 2.72 0.57 0.18
CA SER A 197 1.60 0.98 -0.63
C SER A 197 0.90 2.16 0.02
N VAL A 198 0.34 3.05 -0.79
CA VAL A 198 -0.33 4.26 -0.31
C VAL A 198 -1.78 4.32 -0.72
N ILE A 199 -2.54 5.12 0.03
CA ILE A 199 -3.91 5.53 -0.31
C ILE A 199 -4.04 7.04 -0.26
N LYS A 200 -4.95 7.56 -1.07
CA LYS A 200 -5.25 9.00 -1.19
C LYS A 200 -6.51 9.40 -0.46
#